data_AF-A0A1G8CCN8-F1
#
_entry.id   AF-A0A1G8CCN8-F1
#
_cell.length_a   1.000
_cell.length_b   1.000
_cell.length_c   1.000
_cell.angle_alpha   90.00
_cell.angle_beta   90.00
_cell.angle_gamma   90.00
#
_symmetry.space_group_name_H-M   'P 1'
#
loop_
_entity.id
_entity.type
_entity.pdbx_description
1 polymer ?
#
loop_
_entity_poly.entity_id
_entity_poly.type
_entity_poly.pdbx_seq_one_letter_code
_entity_poly.pdbx_strand_id
1 'polypeptide(L)'
;MYAGAGASARDGVSPVYARVRLVGGTPYDSWMVSSTARSARSVEDQVHLAAAELAGERFAAEYPNPWAPVDAIEPDLDEFAEARAVRILGPRKGAVHMYEFWIAGGLCVSIAVLSTVGKAPWTSTFGTISFLVMVGCLIAGQSNLKRMTKRYEERTVTVREAVVTAAHAGIERRRQAARSYDPSARTSPWRPLGPAPAPQPFGVSHEGAEHLVQQWMLYLGAFEAEVTRFSADGGVDVAALNYIAQVKNYGPGHAVDVAAVRELAGVAGADGRKPLFFTSSGYTSGAAAFAASVGMALFVYDAAGGTLSPVGSRAERAVSAGL
;
A
#
# COMPACT_ATOMS: atom_id res chain seq x y z
N MET A 1 37.18 -44.74 3.74
CA MET A 1 37.31 -45.87 4.68
C MET A 1 36.86 -45.39 6.05
N TYR A 2 36.09 -46.23 6.77
CA TYR A 2 35.26 -46.03 7.96
C TYR A 2 33.74 -46.02 7.71
N ALA A 3 33.21 -47.24 7.81
CA ALA A 3 31.86 -47.64 8.20
C ALA A 3 31.59 -47.20 9.67
N GLY A 4 30.37 -47.17 10.22
CA GLY A 4 29.05 -47.67 9.84
C GLY A 4 28.14 -47.68 11.09
N ALA A 5 26.89 -48.12 10.90
CA ALA A 5 25.80 -48.35 11.88
C ALA A 5 25.07 -47.09 12.40
N GLY A 6 23.75 -47.03 12.52
CA GLY A 6 22.68 -48.03 12.33
C GLY A 6 21.50 -47.70 13.26
N ALA A 7 20.27 -47.78 12.71
CA ALA A 7 18.95 -47.89 13.37
C ALA A 7 18.36 -46.69 14.13
N SER A 8 17.17 -46.22 13.70
CA SER A 8 15.88 -46.73 14.20
C SER A 8 14.75 -45.77 13.83
N ALA A 9 13.78 -46.28 13.05
CA ALA A 9 12.51 -45.63 12.78
C ALA A 9 11.63 -45.57 14.04
N ARG A 10 10.98 -44.43 14.28
CA ARG A 10 9.65 -44.36 14.91
C ARG A 10 8.85 -43.27 14.23
N ASP A 11 7.82 -43.70 13.53
CA ASP A 11 6.77 -42.89 12.95
C ASP A 11 6.03 -42.11 14.03
N GLY A 12 5.95 -40.80 13.83
CA GLY A 12 5.07 -39.88 14.53
C GLY A 12 4.60 -38.85 13.51
N VAL A 13 3.43 -39.10 12.92
CA VAL A 13 2.78 -38.18 11.98
C VAL A 13 2.43 -36.89 12.74
N SER A 14 3.23 -35.85 12.53
CA SER A 14 2.99 -34.50 13.03
C SER A 14 2.32 -33.67 11.92
N PRO A 15 1.32 -32.82 12.22
CA PRO A 15 0.56 -32.12 11.20
C PRO A 15 1.44 -31.18 10.40
N VAL A 16 1.24 -31.22 9.09
CA VAL A 16 1.95 -30.46 8.06
C VAL A 16 1.74 -28.96 8.30
N TYR A 17 2.69 -28.31 8.98
CA TYR A 17 2.88 -26.87 8.86
C TYR A 17 3.62 -26.62 7.54
N ALA A 18 2.93 -25.99 6.59
CA ALA A 18 3.55 -25.44 5.39
C ALA A 18 4.51 -24.31 5.82
N ARG A 19 5.77 -24.67 6.01
CA ARG A 19 6.88 -23.72 6.19
C ARG A 19 7.14 -23.07 4.82
N VAL A 20 6.47 -21.95 4.54
CA VAL A 20 6.83 -21.09 3.40
C VAL A 20 8.22 -20.53 3.71
N ARG A 21 9.23 -21.17 3.12
CA ARG A 21 10.62 -20.74 3.20
C ARG A 21 10.78 -19.58 2.22
N LEU A 22 10.63 -18.35 2.68
CA LEU A 22 11.10 -17.18 1.92
C LEU A 22 12.63 -17.29 1.84
N VAL A 23 13.13 -17.52 0.63
CA VAL A 23 14.56 -17.55 0.34
C VAL A 23 15.06 -16.11 0.40
N GLY A 24 15.79 -15.74 1.47
CA GLY A 24 16.62 -14.52 1.48
C GLY A 24 16.49 -13.56 2.68
N GLY A 25 15.65 -13.81 3.69
CA GLY A 25 15.51 -12.90 4.84
C GLY A 25 16.58 -13.09 5.94
N THR A 26 17.16 -12.00 6.43
CA THR A 26 18.07 -11.98 7.60
C THR A 26 17.36 -12.40 8.90
N PRO A 27 18.07 -12.82 9.96
CA PRO A 27 17.48 -13.44 11.16
C PRO A 27 16.63 -12.52 12.06
N TYR A 28 16.28 -11.30 11.63
CA TYR A 28 15.59 -10.29 12.42
C TYR A 28 14.13 -10.04 12.03
N ASP A 29 13.52 -10.92 11.22
CA ASP A 29 12.07 -10.88 10.97
C ASP A 29 11.32 -11.60 12.11
N SER A 30 11.34 -10.98 13.29
CA SER A 30 10.33 -11.29 14.30
C SER A 30 8.99 -10.78 13.77
N TRP A 31 8.09 -11.71 13.43
CA TRP A 31 6.70 -11.44 13.07
C TRP A 31 6.08 -10.44 14.04
N MET A 32 6.00 -9.18 13.61
CA MET A 32 5.34 -8.13 14.36
C MET A 32 3.84 -8.28 14.10
N VAL A 33 3.25 -9.35 14.64
CA VAL A 33 1.81 -9.53 14.68
C VAL A 33 1.26 -8.31 15.41
N SER A 34 0.43 -7.52 14.73
CA SER A 34 -0.12 -6.29 15.29
C SER A 34 -0.82 -6.56 16.62
N SER A 35 -0.92 -5.55 17.49
CA SER A 35 -1.71 -5.67 18.72
C SER A 35 -3.15 -6.11 18.45
N THR A 36 -3.68 -5.78 17.27
CA THR A 36 -5.02 -6.12 16.81
C THR A 36 -5.17 -7.63 16.63
N ALA A 37 -4.25 -8.27 15.90
CA ALA A 37 -4.25 -9.73 15.72
C ALA A 37 -4.06 -10.49 17.04
N ARG A 38 -3.30 -9.95 18.01
CA ARG A 38 -3.14 -10.55 19.35
C ARG A 38 -4.41 -10.54 20.21
N SER A 39 -5.37 -9.65 19.92
CA SER A 39 -6.64 -9.56 20.64
C SER A 39 -7.76 -10.44 20.07
N ALA A 40 -7.51 -11.13 18.96
CA ALA A 40 -8.52 -11.93 18.28
C ALA A 40 -8.88 -13.19 19.08
N ARG A 41 -10.19 -13.48 19.15
CA ARG A 41 -10.76 -14.50 20.04
C ARG A 41 -10.52 -15.93 19.57
N SER A 42 -10.21 -16.13 18.29
CA SER A 42 -9.97 -17.44 17.69
C SER A 42 -8.76 -17.43 16.75
N VAL A 43 -8.12 -18.59 16.57
CA VAL A 43 -6.99 -18.78 15.63
C VAL A 43 -7.41 -18.43 14.20
N GLU A 44 -8.64 -18.75 13.82
CA GLU A 44 -9.20 -18.39 12.50
C GLU A 44 -9.23 -16.87 12.29
N ASP A 45 -9.71 -16.12 13.30
CA ASP A 45 -9.74 -14.66 13.23
C ASP A 45 -8.31 -14.07 13.16
N GLN A 46 -7.33 -14.68 13.85
CA GLN A 46 -5.92 -14.26 13.75
C GLN A 46 -5.37 -14.44 12.33
N VAL A 47 -5.67 -15.57 11.68
CA VAL A 47 -5.24 -15.84 10.30
C VAL A 47 -5.89 -14.86 9.31
N HIS A 48 -7.18 -14.58 9.47
CA HIS A 48 -7.87 -13.60 8.63
C HIS A 48 -7.31 -12.19 8.79
N LEU A 49 -7.01 -11.77 10.02
CA LEU A 49 -6.39 -10.46 10.28
C LEU A 49 -4.97 -10.37 9.72
N ALA A 50 -4.15 -11.41 9.88
CA ALA A 50 -2.81 -11.44 9.28
C ALA A 50 -2.87 -11.40 7.74
N ALA A 51 -3.84 -12.09 7.13
CA ALA A 51 -4.06 -12.03 5.68
C ALA A 51 -4.53 -10.64 5.22
N ALA A 52 -5.36 -9.97 6.01
CA ALA A 52 -5.81 -8.59 5.75
C ALA A 52 -4.64 -7.61 5.82
N GLU A 53 -3.79 -7.72 6.85
CA GLU A 53 -2.59 -6.90 6.99
C GLU A 53 -1.68 -7.05 5.78
N LEU A 54 -1.35 -8.28 5.38
CA LEU A 54 -0.53 -8.54 4.20
C LEU A 54 -1.14 -7.99 2.90
N ALA A 55 -2.47 -8.07 2.77
CA ALA A 55 -3.17 -7.51 1.61
C ALA A 55 -3.06 -5.98 1.56
N GLY A 56 -3.24 -5.30 2.70
CA GLY A 56 -3.08 -3.86 2.82
C GLY A 56 -1.64 -3.41 2.54
N GLU A 57 -0.64 -4.12 3.07
CA GLU A 57 0.77 -3.85 2.79
C GLU A 57 1.12 -4.00 1.32
N ARG A 58 0.55 -5.01 0.66
CA ARG A 58 0.73 -5.21 -0.78
C ARG A 58 0.09 -4.10 -1.59
N PHE A 59 -1.13 -3.68 -1.26
CA PHE A 59 -1.76 -2.51 -1.89
C PHE A 59 -0.85 -1.30 -1.75
N ALA A 60 -0.37 -1.03 -0.53
CA ALA A 60 0.52 0.10 -0.27
C ALA A 60 1.83 0.01 -1.07
N ALA A 61 2.39 -1.16 -1.31
CA ALA A 61 3.59 -1.34 -2.12
C ALA A 61 3.34 -1.14 -3.62
N GLU A 62 2.20 -1.59 -4.12
CA GLU A 62 1.83 -1.53 -5.55
C GLU A 62 1.15 -0.20 -5.94
N TYR A 63 0.69 0.62 -4.97
CA TYR A 63 0.00 1.87 -5.26
C TYR A 63 0.93 2.86 -5.97
N PRO A 64 0.55 3.41 -7.15
CA PRO A 64 1.47 4.17 -8.00
C PRO A 64 2.05 5.41 -7.32
N ASN A 65 1.20 6.25 -6.72
CA ASN A 65 1.61 7.53 -6.16
C ASN A 65 1.34 7.57 -4.65
N PRO A 66 2.35 7.33 -3.79
CA PRO A 66 2.13 7.41 -2.35
C PRO A 66 1.83 8.84 -1.88
N TRP A 67 2.11 9.88 -2.68
CA TRP A 67 1.87 11.29 -2.33
C TRP A 67 0.49 11.80 -2.73
N ALA A 68 -0.34 10.96 -3.35
CA ALA A 68 -1.72 11.34 -3.64
C ALA A 68 -2.45 11.78 -2.35
N PRO A 69 -3.34 12.80 -2.44
CA PRO A 69 -4.17 13.19 -1.30
C PRO A 69 -5.02 11.98 -0.87
N VAL A 70 -5.37 11.91 0.42
CA VAL A 70 -6.11 10.77 0.99
C VAL A 70 -7.39 10.50 0.20
N ASP A 71 -8.10 11.56 -0.18
CA ASP A 71 -9.35 11.56 -0.92
C ASP A 71 -9.23 10.91 -2.32
N ALA A 72 -8.03 10.92 -2.92
CA ALA A 72 -7.75 10.26 -4.19
C ALA A 72 -7.39 8.77 -4.02
N ILE A 73 -6.93 8.37 -2.83
CA ILE A 73 -6.54 6.98 -2.52
C ILE A 73 -7.75 6.20 -2.00
N GLU A 74 -8.63 6.85 -1.23
CA GLU A 74 -9.76 6.21 -0.55
C GLU A 74 -10.66 5.37 -1.48
N PRO A 75 -11.08 5.83 -2.67
CA PRO A 75 -11.95 5.03 -3.54
C PRO A 75 -11.30 3.71 -3.97
N ASP A 76 -10.05 3.74 -4.43
CA ASP A 76 -9.30 2.56 -4.87
C ASP A 76 -9.05 1.59 -3.70
N LEU A 77 -8.73 2.14 -2.54
CA LEU A 77 -8.47 1.36 -1.33
C LEU A 77 -9.75 0.69 -0.80
N ASP A 78 -10.87 1.41 -0.82
CA ASP A 78 -12.16 0.88 -0.37
C ASP A 78 -12.64 -0.27 -1.27
N GLU A 79 -12.56 -0.11 -2.59
CA GLU A 79 -12.88 -1.16 -3.56
C GLU A 79 -11.97 -2.38 -3.35
N PHE A 80 -10.66 -2.15 -3.21
CA PHE A 80 -9.69 -3.22 -2.95
C PHE A 80 -9.98 -3.95 -1.64
N ALA A 81 -10.26 -3.22 -0.56
CA ALA A 81 -10.48 -3.78 0.77
C ALA A 81 -11.76 -4.60 0.83
N GLU A 82 -12.83 -4.17 0.16
CA GLU A 82 -14.08 -4.94 0.04
C GLU A 82 -13.84 -6.26 -0.72
N ALA A 83 -13.21 -6.19 -1.89
CA ALA A 83 -12.90 -7.37 -2.70
C ALA A 83 -12.00 -8.37 -1.94
N ARG A 84 -11.05 -7.87 -1.14
CA ARG A 84 -10.16 -8.72 -0.33
C ARG A 84 -10.84 -9.30 0.89
N ALA A 85 -11.69 -8.58 1.58
CA ALA A 85 -12.41 -9.09 2.75
C ALA A 85 -13.26 -10.32 2.38
N VAL A 86 -13.99 -10.25 1.27
CA VAL A 86 -14.80 -11.37 0.75
C VAL A 86 -13.91 -12.57 0.39
N ARG A 87 -12.74 -12.31 -0.23
CA ARG A 87 -11.82 -13.39 -0.62
C ARG A 87 -11.18 -14.08 0.58
N ILE A 88 -10.83 -13.34 1.62
CA ILE A 88 -10.18 -13.85 2.83
C ILE A 88 -11.16 -14.70 3.65
N LEU A 89 -12.38 -14.20 3.86
CA LEU A 89 -13.40 -14.90 4.65
C LEU A 89 -14.01 -16.10 3.89
N GLY A 90 -13.87 -16.12 2.57
CA GLY A 90 -14.42 -17.16 1.72
C GLY A 90 -15.95 -17.10 1.62
N PRO A 91 -16.55 -17.97 0.79
CA PRO A 91 -17.98 -17.95 0.55
C PRO A 91 -18.76 -18.40 1.79
N ARG A 92 -19.96 -17.83 1.97
CA ARG A 92 -20.87 -18.05 3.11
C ARG A 92 -21.54 -19.44 3.14
N LYS A 93 -20.85 -20.50 2.69
CA LYS A 93 -21.44 -21.83 2.46
C LYS A 93 -21.89 -22.54 3.73
N GLY A 94 -21.21 -22.31 4.87
CA GLY A 94 -21.56 -22.97 6.14
C GLY A 94 -22.96 -22.64 6.66
N ALA A 95 -23.50 -21.47 6.33
CA ALA A 95 -24.81 -21.05 6.83
C ALA A 95 -25.97 -21.77 6.14
N VAL A 96 -25.83 -22.08 4.85
CA VAL A 96 -26.86 -22.77 4.06
C VAL A 96 -26.97 -24.22 4.49
N HIS A 97 -25.84 -24.93 4.60
CA HIS A 97 -25.83 -26.34 5.00
C HIS A 97 -26.36 -26.58 6.41
N MET A 98 -26.10 -25.64 7.34
CA MET A 98 -26.63 -25.77 8.69
C MET A 98 -28.15 -25.54 8.72
N TYR A 99 -28.69 -24.64 7.89
CA TYR A 99 -30.13 -24.46 7.77
C TYR A 99 -30.81 -25.70 7.16
N GLU A 100 -30.22 -26.27 6.11
CA GLU A 100 -30.66 -27.55 5.50
C GLU A 100 -30.67 -28.68 6.53
N PHE A 101 -29.63 -28.76 7.38
CA PHE A 101 -29.54 -29.74 8.45
C PHE A 101 -30.68 -29.63 9.47
N TRP A 102 -31.04 -28.42 9.90
CA TRP A 102 -32.15 -28.21 10.84
C TRP A 102 -33.51 -28.57 10.24
N ILE A 103 -33.73 -28.25 8.96
CA ILE A 103 -34.96 -28.66 8.25
C ILE A 103 -35.04 -30.18 8.12
N ALA A 104 -33.96 -30.82 7.65
CA ALA A 104 -33.90 -32.26 7.48
C ALA A 104 -34.11 -32.99 8.82
N GLY A 105 -33.47 -32.53 9.89
CA GLY A 105 -33.64 -33.07 11.24
C GLY A 105 -35.09 -32.95 11.74
N GLY A 106 -35.71 -31.78 11.59
CA GLY A 106 -37.12 -31.57 11.96
C GLY A 106 -38.09 -32.46 11.17
N LEU A 107 -37.82 -32.66 9.87
CA LEU A 107 -38.59 -33.54 9.01
C LEU A 107 -38.44 -35.02 9.41
N CYS A 108 -37.22 -35.48 9.68
CA CYS A 108 -36.97 -36.85 10.13
C CYS A 108 -37.68 -37.17 11.46
N VAL A 109 -37.61 -36.26 12.44
CA VAL A 109 -38.33 -36.42 13.72
C VAL A 109 -39.83 -36.48 13.48
N SER A 110 -40.36 -35.63 12.60
CA SER A 110 -41.79 -35.61 12.30
C SER A 110 -42.27 -36.91 11.63
N ILE A 111 -41.51 -37.42 10.66
CA ILE A 111 -41.78 -38.71 10.01
C ILE A 111 -41.72 -39.86 11.03
N ALA A 112 -40.72 -39.87 11.92
CA ALA A 112 -40.58 -40.88 12.96
C ALA A 112 -41.80 -40.89 13.88
N VAL A 113 -42.25 -39.72 14.36
CA VAL A 113 -43.46 -39.60 15.19
C VAL A 113 -44.68 -40.12 14.43
N LEU A 114 -44.94 -39.65 13.21
CA LEU A 114 -46.07 -40.10 12.40
C LEU A 114 -46.07 -41.62 12.15
N SER A 115 -44.90 -42.22 11.95
CA SER A 115 -44.77 -43.67 11.73
C SER A 115 -45.18 -44.52 12.94
N THR A 116 -45.08 -43.97 14.15
CA THR A 116 -45.49 -44.64 15.40
C THR A 116 -46.99 -44.51 15.70
N VAL A 117 -47.68 -43.55 15.06
CA VAL A 117 -49.07 -43.18 15.34
C VAL A 117 -50.10 -44.20 14.82
N GLY A 118 -49.73 -45.04 13.84
CA GLY A 118 -50.62 -46.06 13.27
C GLY A 118 -51.12 -47.14 14.24
N LYS A 119 -50.73 -47.11 15.53
CA LYS A 119 -51.07 -48.12 16.54
C LYS A 119 -51.69 -47.56 17.84
N ALA A 120 -51.86 -46.24 17.99
CA ALA A 120 -52.27 -45.63 19.25
C ALA A 120 -53.55 -44.78 19.10
N PRO A 121 -54.47 -44.77 20.09
CA PRO A 121 -55.72 -44.02 20.05
C PRO A 121 -55.56 -42.48 20.17
N TRP A 122 -54.32 -41.97 20.34
CA TRP A 122 -54.00 -40.56 20.62
C TRP A 122 -53.45 -39.80 19.41
N THR A 123 -54.00 -40.03 18.21
CA THR A 123 -53.41 -39.55 16.94
C THR A 123 -53.32 -38.03 16.83
N SER A 124 -54.24 -37.27 17.44
CA SER A 124 -54.24 -35.80 17.42
C SER A 124 -53.11 -35.18 18.26
N THR A 125 -52.78 -35.78 19.41
CA THR A 125 -51.76 -35.24 20.33
C THR A 125 -50.37 -35.38 19.75
N PHE A 126 -50.07 -36.52 19.12
CA PHE A 126 -48.77 -36.75 18.45
C PHE A 126 -48.58 -35.84 17.23
N GLY A 127 -49.65 -35.57 16.46
CA GLY A 127 -49.60 -34.62 15.35
C GLY A 127 -49.24 -33.21 15.80
N THR A 128 -49.85 -32.73 16.88
CA THR A 128 -49.54 -31.41 17.46
C THR A 128 -48.12 -31.32 17.97
N ILE A 129 -47.63 -32.36 18.68
CA ILE A 129 -46.23 -32.39 19.17
C ILE A 129 -45.25 -32.36 18.00
N SER A 130 -45.48 -33.17 16.97
CA SER A 130 -44.65 -33.18 15.75
C SER A 130 -44.61 -31.81 15.07
N PHE A 131 -45.77 -31.16 14.94
CA PHE A 131 -45.88 -29.83 14.36
C PHE A 131 -45.10 -28.79 15.18
N LEU A 132 -45.23 -28.81 16.51
CA LEU A 132 -44.51 -27.89 17.40
C LEU A 132 -42.98 -28.09 17.33
N VAL A 133 -42.51 -29.35 17.24
CA VAL A 133 -41.08 -29.64 17.06
C VAL A 133 -40.57 -29.09 15.74
N MET A 134 -41.29 -29.32 14.63
CA MET A 134 -40.93 -28.79 13.32
C MET A 134 -40.85 -27.26 13.32
N VAL A 135 -41.86 -26.59 13.90
CA VAL A 135 -41.87 -25.11 14.04
C VAL A 135 -40.69 -24.64 14.89
N GLY A 136 -40.39 -25.34 16.00
CA GLY A 136 -39.23 -25.05 16.84
C GLY A 136 -37.91 -25.16 16.07
N CYS A 137 -37.71 -26.22 15.28
CA CYS A 137 -36.53 -26.39 14.43
C CYS A 137 -36.41 -25.29 13.37
N LEU A 138 -37.52 -24.86 12.76
CA LEU A 138 -37.52 -23.75 11.80
C LEU A 138 -37.12 -22.43 12.46
N ILE A 139 -37.70 -22.10 13.62
CA ILE A 139 -37.36 -20.88 14.37
C ILE A 139 -35.88 -20.90 14.80
N ALA A 140 -35.39 -22.04 15.28
CA ALA A 140 -33.99 -22.23 15.65
C ALA A 140 -33.06 -22.07 14.45
N GLY A 141 -33.40 -22.69 13.31
CA GLY A 141 -32.67 -22.56 12.05
C GLY A 141 -32.60 -21.11 11.56
N GLN A 142 -33.73 -20.39 11.56
CA GLN A 142 -33.80 -18.97 11.18
C GLN A 142 -32.98 -18.08 12.12
N SER A 143 -33.09 -18.30 13.43
CA SER A 143 -32.33 -17.54 14.44
C SER A 143 -30.82 -17.75 14.27
N ASN A 144 -30.40 -18.98 13.99
CA ASN A 144 -29.01 -19.34 13.77
C ASN A 144 -28.48 -18.75 12.46
N LEU A 145 -29.27 -18.80 11.38
CA LEU A 145 -28.93 -18.15 10.10
C LEU A 145 -28.72 -16.65 10.28
N LYS A 146 -29.61 -15.96 11.01
CA LYS A 146 -29.46 -14.53 11.34
C LYS A 146 -28.18 -14.27 12.13
N ARG A 147 -27.90 -15.07 13.17
CA ARG A 147 -26.66 -14.95 13.96
C ARG A 147 -25.41 -15.14 13.11
N MET A 148 -25.40 -16.11 12.20
CA MET A 148 -24.27 -16.32 11.28
C MET A 148 -24.11 -15.19 10.27
N THR A 149 -25.23 -14.68 9.72
CA THR A 149 -25.23 -13.51 8.83
C THR A 149 -24.53 -12.35 9.51
N LYS A 150 -25.01 -12.03 10.71
CA LYS A 150 -24.50 -10.92 11.50
C LYS A 150 -23.01 -11.09 11.83
N ARG A 151 -22.59 -12.30 12.24
CA ARG A 151 -21.16 -12.58 12.51
C ARG A 151 -20.30 -12.45 11.24
N TYR A 152 -20.82 -12.86 10.09
CA TYR A 152 -20.10 -12.74 8.82
C TYR A 152 -19.95 -11.26 8.42
N GLU A 153 -21.02 -10.47 8.57
CA GLU A 153 -20.99 -9.02 8.33
C GLU A 153 -20.00 -8.32 9.29
N GLU A 154 -20.07 -8.60 10.59
CA GLU A 154 -19.14 -8.08 11.60
C GLU A 154 -17.67 -8.44 11.27
N ARG A 155 -17.41 -9.69 10.87
CA ARG A 155 -16.08 -10.13 10.43
C ARG A 155 -15.63 -9.43 9.15
N THR A 156 -16.53 -9.23 8.19
CA THR A 156 -16.22 -8.55 6.93
C THR A 156 -15.79 -7.11 7.19
N VAL A 157 -16.52 -6.39 8.04
CA VAL A 157 -16.17 -5.03 8.47
C VAL A 157 -14.79 -5.02 9.13
N THR A 158 -14.54 -5.94 10.07
CA THR A 158 -13.26 -6.03 10.80
C THR A 158 -12.09 -6.30 9.85
N VAL A 159 -12.24 -7.25 8.92
CA VAL A 159 -11.20 -7.61 7.94
C VAL A 159 -10.95 -6.45 6.97
N ARG A 160 -12.01 -5.78 6.48
CA ARG A 160 -11.90 -4.59 5.63
C ARG A 160 -11.13 -3.47 6.34
N GLU A 161 -11.49 -3.16 7.58
CA GLU A 161 -10.81 -2.13 8.39
C GLU A 161 -9.33 -2.46 8.60
N ALA A 162 -9.00 -3.74 8.83
CA ALA A 162 -7.61 -4.19 8.94
C ALA A 162 -6.82 -3.99 7.64
N VAL A 163 -7.42 -4.28 6.47
CA VAL A 163 -6.79 -4.01 5.15
C VAL A 163 -6.52 -2.51 4.98
N VAL A 164 -7.53 -1.67 5.23
CA VAL A 164 -7.44 -0.20 5.09
C VAL A 164 -6.37 0.36 6.01
N THR A 165 -6.37 -0.04 7.28
CA THR A 165 -5.39 0.40 8.29
C THR A 165 -3.97 0.03 7.88
N ALA A 166 -3.75 -1.22 7.45
CA ALA A 166 -2.45 -1.69 7.01
C ALA A 166 -1.97 -0.98 5.73
N ALA A 167 -2.88 -0.67 4.80
CA ALA A 167 -2.58 0.07 3.59
C ALA A 167 -2.13 1.51 3.89
N HIS A 168 -2.87 2.25 4.72
CA HIS A 168 -2.46 3.60 5.13
C HIS A 168 -1.12 3.59 5.87
N ALA A 169 -0.92 2.65 6.79
CA ALA A 169 0.36 2.49 7.48
C ALA A 169 1.50 2.19 6.48
N GLY A 170 1.25 1.35 5.47
CA GLY A 170 2.20 1.07 4.40
C GLY A 170 2.54 2.29 3.55
N ILE A 171 1.54 3.09 3.17
CA ILE A 171 1.73 4.33 2.40
C ILE A 171 2.54 5.34 3.21
N GLU A 172 2.22 5.52 4.49
CA GLU A 172 2.98 6.44 5.35
C GLU A 172 4.42 5.97 5.56
N ARG A 173 4.67 4.66 5.68
CA ARG A 173 6.04 4.11 5.69
C ARG A 173 6.79 4.44 4.39
N ARG A 174 6.14 4.35 3.22
CA ARG A 174 6.74 4.75 1.94
C ARG A 174 7.06 6.24 1.91
N ARG A 175 6.15 7.10 2.38
CA ARG A 175 6.39 8.55 2.52
C ARG A 175 7.55 8.85 3.45
N GLN A 176 7.61 8.20 4.61
CA GLN A 176 8.71 8.34 5.58
C GLN A 176 10.04 7.86 4.98
N ALA A 177 10.05 6.70 4.30
CA ALA A 177 11.22 6.21 3.60
C ALA A 177 11.71 7.23 2.57
N ALA A 178 10.80 7.81 1.77
CA ALA A 178 11.11 8.86 0.81
C ALA A 178 11.65 10.15 1.45
N ARG A 179 11.08 10.58 2.58
CA ARG A 179 11.57 11.73 3.37
C ARG A 179 12.98 11.48 3.93
N SER A 180 13.23 10.25 4.39
CA SER A 180 14.51 9.85 5.00
C SER A 180 15.58 9.46 3.97
N TYR A 181 15.19 9.28 2.71
CA TYR A 181 16.10 8.88 1.65
C TYR A 181 17.27 9.85 1.59
N ASP A 182 18.51 9.37 1.57
CA ASP A 182 19.71 10.18 1.44
C ASP A 182 20.63 9.59 0.37
N PRO A 183 20.75 10.22 -0.80
CA PRO A 183 21.63 9.71 -1.85
C PRO A 183 23.10 9.70 -1.43
N SER A 184 23.50 10.52 -0.46
CA SER A 184 24.88 10.58 0.02
C SER A 184 25.28 9.37 0.87
N ALA A 185 24.30 8.57 1.33
CA ALA A 185 24.58 7.30 2.01
C ALA A 185 25.14 6.23 1.06
N ARG A 186 25.09 6.44 -0.27
CA ARG A 186 25.70 5.52 -1.24
C ARG A 186 27.21 5.56 -1.17
N THR A 187 27.80 4.38 -1.03
CA THR A 187 29.26 4.18 -1.08
C THR A 187 29.81 4.15 -2.51
N SER A 188 28.95 3.91 -3.50
CA SER A 188 29.34 3.79 -4.91
C SER A 188 28.95 5.04 -5.70
N PRO A 189 29.83 5.55 -6.57
CA PRO A 189 29.54 6.72 -7.39
C PRO A 189 28.28 6.51 -8.25
N TRP A 190 27.58 7.60 -8.53
CA TRP A 190 26.42 7.55 -9.42
C TRP A 190 26.83 7.14 -10.83
N ARG A 191 26.03 6.25 -11.41
CA ARG A 191 26.10 5.89 -12.82
C ARG A 191 24.69 6.07 -13.38
N PRO A 192 24.49 7.08 -14.25
CA PRO A 192 23.22 7.25 -14.95
C PRO A 192 22.82 5.97 -15.69
N LEU A 193 21.53 5.62 -15.63
CA LEU A 193 21.00 4.46 -16.37
C LEU A 193 20.79 4.75 -17.87
N GLY A 194 20.84 6.02 -18.28
CA GLY A 194 20.60 6.45 -19.65
C GLY A 194 21.49 7.63 -20.07
N PRO A 195 21.39 8.06 -21.34
CA PRO A 195 22.13 9.22 -21.82
C PRO A 195 21.63 10.50 -21.15
N ALA A 196 22.51 11.50 -21.06
CA ALA A 196 22.09 12.85 -20.70
C ALA A 196 21.10 13.40 -21.74
N PRO A 197 20.20 14.32 -21.35
CA PRO A 197 19.29 14.98 -22.27
C PRO A 197 20.02 15.59 -23.47
N ALA A 198 19.48 15.40 -24.67
CA ALA A 198 20.09 15.94 -25.87
C ALA A 198 19.98 17.47 -25.92
N PRO A 199 20.97 18.17 -26.49
CA PRO A 199 20.90 19.61 -26.75
C PRO A 199 19.63 19.98 -27.54
N GLN A 200 19.06 21.14 -27.23
CA GLN A 200 17.88 21.74 -27.86
C GLN A 200 18.31 23.03 -28.57
N PRO A 201 18.85 22.98 -29.81
CA PRO A 201 19.57 24.09 -30.43
C PRO A 201 18.77 25.38 -30.59
N PHE A 202 17.44 25.27 -30.61
CA PHE A 202 16.52 26.40 -30.73
C PHE A 202 15.98 26.89 -29.36
N GLY A 203 16.54 26.40 -28.27
CA GLY A 203 16.01 26.59 -26.93
C GLY A 203 14.76 25.74 -26.67
N VAL A 204 14.07 26.05 -25.58
CA VAL A 204 12.83 25.38 -25.17
C VAL A 204 11.79 26.41 -24.73
N SER A 205 10.51 26.07 -24.90
CA SER A 205 9.39 26.81 -24.30
C SER A 205 9.39 26.63 -22.77
N HIS A 206 8.44 27.26 -22.08
CA HIS A 206 8.26 27.03 -20.64
C HIS A 206 7.96 25.53 -20.35
N GLU A 207 6.93 24.99 -21.00
CA GLU A 207 6.56 23.56 -20.94
C GLU A 207 7.71 22.65 -21.41
N GLY A 208 8.43 23.03 -22.47
CA GLY A 208 9.60 22.29 -22.94
C GLY A 208 10.73 22.25 -21.90
N ALA A 209 10.87 23.28 -21.07
CA ALA A 209 11.84 23.29 -19.98
C ALA A 209 11.45 22.32 -18.87
N GLU A 210 10.17 22.16 -18.56
CA GLU A 210 9.67 21.20 -17.57
C GLU A 210 10.01 19.77 -18.01
N HIS A 211 9.74 19.43 -19.27
CA HIS A 211 10.12 18.14 -19.85
C HIS A 211 11.65 17.94 -19.90
N LEU A 212 12.42 18.98 -20.21
CA LEU A 212 13.89 18.90 -20.18
C LEU A 212 14.39 18.61 -18.75
N VAL A 213 13.81 19.27 -17.74
CA VAL A 213 14.14 19.05 -16.34
C VAL A 213 13.72 17.66 -15.88
N GLN A 214 12.56 17.17 -16.30
CA GLN A 214 12.16 15.77 -16.09
C GLN A 214 13.25 14.80 -16.58
N GLN A 215 13.75 15.00 -17.81
CA GLN A 215 14.82 14.15 -18.35
C GLN A 215 16.13 14.28 -17.55
N TRP A 216 16.48 15.47 -17.07
CA TRP A 216 17.62 15.64 -16.17
C TRP A 216 17.43 14.92 -14.83
N MET A 217 16.24 14.98 -14.25
CA MET A 217 15.91 14.25 -13.01
C MET A 217 16.02 12.74 -13.21
N LEU A 218 15.50 12.21 -14.33
CA LEU A 218 15.67 10.80 -14.71
C LEU A 218 17.15 10.43 -14.85
N TYR A 219 17.95 11.25 -15.54
CA TYR A 219 19.38 11.07 -15.72
C TYR A 219 20.16 11.09 -14.40
N LEU A 220 19.73 11.93 -13.45
CA LEU A 220 20.32 12.01 -12.11
C LEU A 220 19.83 10.94 -11.15
N GLY A 221 18.78 10.16 -11.49
CA GLY A 221 18.38 8.96 -10.74
C GLY A 221 17.00 9.02 -10.09
N ALA A 222 16.25 10.10 -10.28
CA ALA A 222 14.84 10.16 -9.92
C ALA A 222 14.00 9.50 -11.03
N PHE A 223 14.02 8.17 -11.10
CA PHE A 223 13.47 7.38 -12.22
C PHE A 223 11.97 7.47 -12.44
N GLU A 224 11.23 7.95 -11.44
CA GLU A 224 9.77 8.16 -11.49
C GLU A 224 9.44 9.65 -11.69
N ALA A 225 10.37 10.44 -12.23
CA ALA A 225 10.12 11.86 -12.46
C ALA A 225 9.06 12.06 -13.55
N GLU A 226 8.02 12.81 -13.22
CA GLU A 226 6.90 13.17 -14.10
C GLU A 226 6.65 14.67 -14.05
N VAL A 227 6.34 15.26 -15.21
CA VAL A 227 5.87 16.66 -15.30
C VAL A 227 4.47 16.75 -14.70
N THR A 228 4.26 17.70 -13.80
CA THR A 228 2.94 17.94 -13.20
C THR A 228 2.08 18.72 -14.18
N ARG A 229 0.77 18.44 -14.22
CA ARG A 229 -0.14 19.22 -15.06
C ARG A 229 -0.57 20.46 -14.29
N PHE A 230 -0.32 21.63 -14.88
CA PHE A 230 -0.75 22.95 -14.42
C PHE A 230 -2.13 22.95 -13.75
N SER A 231 -2.16 23.19 -12.43
CA SER A 231 -3.07 24.07 -11.68
C SER A 231 -3.20 23.59 -10.23
N ALA A 232 -2.88 24.48 -9.29
CA ALA A 232 -3.05 24.37 -7.83
C ALA A 232 -1.98 23.65 -6.99
N ASP A 233 -0.88 23.17 -7.56
CA ASP A 233 0.23 22.49 -6.85
C ASP A 233 1.29 23.44 -6.27
N GLY A 234 1.05 24.76 -6.30
CA GLY A 234 1.90 25.74 -5.61
C GLY A 234 3.26 25.98 -6.28
N GLY A 235 3.40 25.66 -7.58
CA GLY A 235 4.63 25.92 -8.33
C GLY A 235 5.62 24.75 -8.32
N VAL A 236 5.13 23.51 -8.19
CA VAL A 236 5.87 22.30 -8.55
C VAL A 236 5.61 22.03 -10.03
N ASP A 237 6.66 21.92 -10.84
CA ASP A 237 6.52 21.66 -12.28
C ASP A 237 6.95 20.22 -12.64
N VAL A 238 7.81 19.60 -11.81
CA VAL A 238 8.21 18.19 -11.96
C VAL A 238 8.24 17.52 -10.59
N ALA A 239 7.68 16.32 -10.50
CA ALA A 239 7.57 15.56 -9.27
C ALA A 239 8.16 14.15 -9.43
N ALA A 240 8.79 13.66 -8.36
CA ALA A 240 9.23 12.27 -8.24
C ALA A 240 8.93 11.75 -6.82
N LEU A 241 9.26 10.49 -6.55
CA LEU A 241 9.02 9.87 -5.25
C LEU A 241 9.69 10.61 -4.09
N ASN A 242 10.95 11.03 -4.25
CA ASN A 242 11.74 11.65 -3.17
C ASN A 242 11.91 13.17 -3.35
N TYR A 243 11.51 13.71 -4.51
CA TYR A 243 11.85 15.06 -4.95
C TYR A 243 10.66 15.78 -5.55
N ILE A 244 10.61 17.10 -5.35
CA ILE A 244 9.79 18.02 -6.13
C ILE A 244 10.69 19.08 -6.73
N ALA A 245 10.35 19.55 -7.93
CA ALA A 245 11.14 20.54 -8.64
C ALA A 245 10.28 21.68 -9.15
N GLN A 246 10.86 22.89 -9.08
CA GLN A 246 10.35 24.07 -9.79
C GLN A 246 11.33 24.47 -10.88
N VAL A 247 10.79 24.93 -12.01
CA VAL A 247 11.49 25.29 -13.23
C VAL A 247 11.19 26.73 -13.59
N LYS A 248 12.23 27.56 -13.75
CA LYS A 248 12.10 28.93 -14.24
C LYS A 248 12.92 29.12 -15.51
N ASN A 249 12.22 29.22 -16.64
CA ASN A 249 12.82 29.50 -17.94
C ASN A 249 12.82 31.01 -18.21
N TYR A 250 13.84 31.73 -17.75
CA TYR A 250 13.98 33.17 -17.94
C TYR A 250 14.91 33.52 -19.11
N GLY A 251 14.75 34.74 -19.63
CA GLY A 251 15.70 35.32 -20.57
C GLY A 251 17.03 35.69 -19.93
N PRO A 252 18.08 35.95 -20.74
CA PRO A 252 19.40 36.35 -20.25
C PRO A 252 19.32 37.56 -19.31
N GLY A 253 20.09 37.55 -18.22
CA GLY A 253 20.17 38.68 -17.28
C GLY A 253 19.15 38.70 -16.14
N HIS A 254 18.21 37.75 -16.10
CA HIS A 254 17.21 37.64 -15.03
C HIS A 254 17.56 36.52 -14.04
N ALA A 255 18.32 36.81 -12.99
CA ALA A 255 18.61 35.83 -11.95
C ALA A 255 17.39 35.55 -11.06
N VAL A 256 17.21 34.30 -10.65
CA VAL A 256 16.17 33.89 -9.69
C VAL A 256 16.43 34.55 -8.33
N ASP A 257 15.41 35.21 -7.79
CA ASP A 257 15.46 35.87 -6.50
C ASP A 257 15.20 34.90 -5.33
N VAL A 258 15.38 35.40 -4.11
CA VAL A 258 15.16 34.60 -2.90
C VAL A 258 13.67 34.30 -2.65
N ALA A 259 12.75 35.08 -3.21
CA ALA A 259 11.32 34.90 -2.97
C ALA A 259 10.82 33.61 -3.63
N ALA A 260 11.20 33.35 -4.88
CA ALA A 260 10.87 32.10 -5.57
C ALA A 260 11.44 30.86 -4.85
N VAL A 261 12.70 30.94 -4.38
CA VAL A 261 13.32 29.84 -3.62
C VAL A 261 12.60 29.61 -2.28
N ARG A 262 12.14 30.67 -1.61
CA ARG A 262 11.35 30.57 -0.36
C ARG A 262 9.98 29.95 -0.58
N GLU A 263 9.33 30.29 -1.69
CA GLU A 263 8.04 29.73 -2.06
C GLU A 263 8.14 28.21 -2.21
N LEU A 264 9.08 27.72 -3.04
CA LEU A 264 9.29 26.28 -3.19
C LEU A 264 9.70 25.61 -1.86
N ALA A 265 10.52 26.27 -1.04
CA ALA A 265 10.88 25.72 0.28
C ALA A 265 9.65 25.57 1.19
N GLY A 266 8.69 26.49 1.13
CA GLY A 266 7.41 26.40 1.84
C GLY A 266 6.57 25.21 1.35
N VAL A 267 6.46 25.04 0.04
CA VAL A 267 5.76 23.91 -0.58
C VAL A 267 6.41 22.59 -0.18
N ALA A 268 7.72 22.48 -0.27
CA ALA A 268 8.48 21.29 0.13
C ALA A 268 8.34 20.99 1.63
N GLY A 269 8.21 22.00 2.48
CA GLY A 269 7.94 21.83 3.90
C GLY A 269 6.58 21.20 4.19
N ALA A 270 5.55 21.54 3.41
CA ALA A 270 4.22 20.96 3.53
C ALA A 270 4.11 19.58 2.86
N ASP A 271 4.70 19.42 1.69
CA ASP A 271 4.71 18.19 0.90
C ASP A 271 5.58 17.10 1.57
N GLY A 272 6.77 17.49 2.04
CA GLY A 272 7.74 16.63 2.72
C GLY A 272 8.81 16.04 1.80
N ARG A 273 8.68 16.13 0.48
CA ARG A 273 9.76 15.78 -0.45
C ARG A 273 10.87 16.83 -0.48
N LYS A 274 12.03 16.44 -0.98
CA LYS A 274 13.19 17.34 -1.08
C LYS A 274 13.03 18.29 -2.28
N PRO A 275 13.25 19.60 -2.10
CA PRO A 275 13.12 20.54 -3.20
C PRO A 275 14.36 20.59 -4.10
N LEU A 276 14.12 20.68 -5.39
CA LEU A 276 15.09 20.98 -6.43
C LEU A 276 14.62 22.24 -7.17
N PHE A 277 15.54 23.15 -7.51
CA PHE A 277 15.20 24.31 -8.33
C PHE A 277 16.04 24.28 -9.59
N PHE A 278 15.40 24.49 -10.73
CA PHE A 278 16.04 24.56 -12.04
C PHE A 278 15.75 25.91 -12.69
N THR A 279 16.76 26.50 -13.33
CA THR A 279 16.56 27.70 -14.14
C THR A 279 17.52 27.80 -15.31
N SER A 280 17.19 28.59 -16.33
CA SER A 280 18.06 28.88 -17.47
C SER A 280 19.06 30.03 -17.23
N SER A 281 18.86 30.87 -16.20
CA SER A 281 19.49 32.20 -16.12
C SER A 281 20.36 32.45 -14.87
N GLY A 282 20.38 31.51 -13.91
CA GLY A 282 21.16 31.60 -12.67
C GLY A 282 20.39 32.16 -11.45
N TYR A 283 21.11 32.34 -10.35
CA TYR A 283 20.55 32.70 -9.05
C TYR A 283 21.24 33.92 -8.45
N THR A 284 20.48 34.73 -7.71
CA THR A 284 21.07 35.76 -6.85
C THR A 284 21.84 35.13 -5.69
N SER A 285 22.81 35.86 -5.12
CA SER A 285 23.57 35.38 -3.96
C SER A 285 22.67 35.09 -2.76
N GLY A 286 21.62 35.90 -2.55
CA GLY A 286 20.62 35.68 -1.50
C GLY A 286 19.80 34.40 -1.72
N ALA A 287 19.42 34.10 -2.97
CA ALA A 287 18.74 32.86 -3.32
C ALA A 287 19.63 31.63 -3.06
N ALA A 288 20.89 31.67 -3.50
CA ALA A 288 21.85 30.58 -3.27
C ALA A 288 22.14 30.34 -1.78
N ALA A 289 22.31 31.42 -1.01
CA ALA A 289 22.55 31.32 0.44
C ALA A 289 21.34 30.74 1.17
N PHE A 290 20.12 31.14 0.81
CA PHE A 290 18.91 30.60 1.40
C PHE A 290 18.68 29.13 1.01
N ALA A 291 18.88 28.77 -0.27
CA ALA A 291 18.78 27.39 -0.72
C ALA A 291 19.73 26.47 0.07
N ALA A 292 20.96 26.93 0.33
CA ALA A 292 21.92 26.20 1.14
C ALA A 292 21.43 25.99 2.59
N SER A 293 20.77 26.98 3.20
CA SER A 293 20.28 26.87 4.59
C SER A 293 19.10 25.90 4.73
N VAL A 294 18.27 25.75 3.70
CA VAL A 294 17.14 24.80 3.68
C VAL A 294 17.48 23.46 3.02
N GLY A 295 18.70 23.30 2.51
CA GLY A 295 19.16 22.06 1.87
C GLY A 295 18.59 21.82 0.47
N MET A 296 18.13 22.86 -0.22
CA MET A 296 17.64 22.79 -1.60
C MET A 296 18.81 22.69 -2.59
N ALA A 297 18.69 21.82 -3.59
CA ALA A 297 19.66 21.76 -4.69
C ALA A 297 19.24 22.71 -5.82
N LEU A 298 20.19 23.52 -6.29
CA LEU A 298 19.98 24.51 -7.35
C LEU A 298 20.74 24.11 -8.61
N PHE A 299 20.10 24.23 -9.77
CA PHE A 299 20.68 23.88 -11.05
C PHE A 299 20.42 24.95 -12.09
N VAL A 300 21.44 25.23 -12.90
CA VAL A 300 21.33 26.06 -14.09
C VAL A 300 21.44 25.15 -15.31
N TYR A 301 20.36 25.01 -16.07
CA TYR A 301 20.39 24.25 -17.31
C TYR A 301 20.68 25.18 -18.49
N ASP A 302 21.46 24.69 -19.45
CA ASP A 302 21.58 25.28 -20.77
C ASP A 302 20.91 24.32 -21.76
N ALA A 303 19.70 24.71 -22.19
CA ALA A 303 18.93 23.90 -23.12
C ALA A 303 19.64 23.78 -24.47
N ALA A 304 20.25 24.86 -24.98
CA ALA A 304 20.89 24.87 -26.29
C ALA A 304 22.18 24.06 -26.30
N GLY A 305 22.96 24.13 -25.22
CA GLY A 305 24.17 23.33 -25.04
C GLY A 305 23.94 21.91 -24.52
N GLY A 306 22.74 21.60 -24.00
CA GLY A 306 22.43 20.31 -23.39
C GLY A 306 23.25 20.06 -22.11
N THR A 307 23.48 21.09 -21.30
CA THR A 307 24.28 20.99 -20.07
C THR A 307 23.49 21.36 -18.82
N LEU A 308 23.97 20.87 -17.67
CA LEU A 308 23.39 21.15 -16.36
C LEU A 308 24.53 21.52 -15.39
N SER A 309 24.51 22.74 -14.88
CA SER A 309 25.49 23.26 -13.94
C SER A 309 24.93 23.28 -12.52
N PRO A 310 25.55 22.57 -11.56
CA PRO A 310 25.14 22.63 -10.16
C PRO A 310 25.53 23.97 -9.53
N VAL A 311 24.68 24.50 -8.65
CA VAL A 311 24.98 25.70 -7.86
C VAL A 311 25.02 25.34 -6.38
N GLY A 312 26.24 25.23 -5.84
CA GLY A 312 26.51 24.93 -4.45
C GLY A 312 26.56 23.43 -4.11
N SER A 313 27.03 23.13 -2.90
CA SER A 313 27.43 21.77 -2.51
C SER A 313 26.30 20.72 -2.55
N ARG A 314 25.03 21.14 -2.38
CA ARG A 314 23.87 20.24 -2.46
C ARG A 314 23.66 19.72 -3.88
N ALA A 315 23.72 20.62 -4.85
CA ALA A 315 23.58 20.27 -6.27
C ALA A 315 24.81 19.49 -6.77
N GLU A 316 26.01 19.86 -6.34
CA GLU A 316 27.24 19.10 -6.66
C GLU A 316 27.17 17.66 -6.16
N ARG A 317 26.63 17.45 -4.95
CA ARG A 317 26.37 16.11 -4.43
C ARG A 317 25.32 15.36 -5.26
N ALA A 318 24.24 16.01 -5.67
CA ALA A 318 23.24 15.38 -6.52
C ALA A 318 23.81 14.95 -7.89
N VAL A 319 24.73 15.72 -8.49
CA VAL A 319 25.39 15.33 -9.74
C VAL A 319 26.35 14.13 -9.54
N SER A 320 27.07 14.08 -8.42
CA SER A 320 28.10 13.05 -8.17
C SER A 320 27.57 11.76 -7.55
N ALA A 321 26.57 11.85 -6.66
CA ALA A 321 25.96 10.73 -5.95
C ALA A 321 24.58 10.33 -6.51
N GLY A 322 24.04 11.13 -7.44
CA GLY A 322 22.69 10.98 -7.96
C GLY A 322 21.67 11.68 -7.05
N LEU A 323 20.44 11.75 -7.55
CA LEU A 323 19.26 12.12 -6.79
C LEU A 323 18.82 10.97 -5.90
#